data_AF-A0A0Q6K7N7-F1
#
_entry.id   AF-A0A0Q6K7N7-F1
#
_cell.length_a   1.000
_cell.length_b   1.000
_cell.length_c   1.000
_cell.angle_alpha   90.00
_cell.angle_beta   90.00
_cell.angle_gamma   90.00
#
_symmetry.space_group_name_H-M   'P 1'
#
loop_
_entity.id
_entity.type
_entity.pdbx_description
1 polymer ?
#
loop_
_entity_poly.entity_id
_entity_poly.type
_entity_poly.pdbx_seq_one_letter_code
_entity_poly.pdbx_strand_id
1 'polypeptide(L)'
;MFRVLAPASLCLFSLLLTGPAGAQTAPPAAADVSAASTMAVSASTEGRVESIPRAERARARQDCLSDNIALTGEDLRQAMRDCLQAKFPHVRLYARDGVTRDGRPTMAAARAACKEEADRSGLVGAERRQALVACFGGKRPDIAQRAECRKDVRQQGLTGELLRQALEACGREGRS
;
A
#
# COMPACT_ATOMS: atom_id res chain seq x y z
N MET A 1 31.44 36.43 24.55
CA MET A 1 31.80 37.68 23.84
C MET A 1 32.66 37.28 22.64
N PHE A 2 32.13 37.41 21.43
CA PHE A 2 32.80 37.79 20.16
C PHE A 2 31.80 37.51 19.03
N ARG A 3 31.27 38.60 18.46
CA ARG A 3 30.47 38.67 17.23
C ARG A 3 31.45 38.80 16.05
N VAL A 4 31.23 38.11 14.94
CA VAL A 4 31.57 38.56 13.55
C VAL A 4 30.64 37.77 12.60
N LEU A 5 29.56 38.39 12.11
CA LEU A 5 29.33 38.95 10.75
C LEU A 5 29.33 37.95 9.58
N ALA A 6 28.17 37.90 8.91
CA ALA A 6 27.97 37.41 7.55
C ALA A 6 28.63 38.33 6.51
N PRO A 7 28.74 37.85 5.26
CA PRO A 7 28.35 38.70 4.14
C PRO A 7 27.34 38.03 3.22
N ALA A 8 26.35 38.83 2.83
CA ALA A 8 25.47 38.63 1.70
C ALA A 8 26.27 38.71 0.38
N SER A 9 25.88 37.92 -0.61
CA SER A 9 26.28 38.15 -2.00
C SER A 9 25.08 37.94 -2.93
N LEU A 10 24.59 39.08 -3.43
CA LEU A 10 23.68 39.25 -4.56
C LEU A 10 24.42 39.01 -5.89
N CYS A 11 23.64 38.99 -6.98
CA CYS A 11 24.00 38.92 -8.41
C CYS A 11 23.78 37.53 -9.03
N LEU A 12 23.15 37.34 -10.20
CA LEU A 12 22.84 38.27 -11.28
C LEU A 12 21.68 37.70 -12.12
N PHE A 13 20.80 38.58 -12.57
CA PHE A 13 19.77 38.38 -13.59
C PHE A 13 20.41 38.12 -14.96
N SER A 14 19.92 37.14 -15.73
CA SER A 14 20.11 37.07 -17.18
C SER A 14 18.80 36.70 -17.87
N LEU A 15 18.35 37.63 -18.73
CA LEU A 15 17.16 37.58 -19.58
C LEU A 15 17.38 36.80 -20.89
N LEU A 16 16.27 36.26 -21.40
CA LEU A 16 15.80 36.16 -22.80
C LEU A 16 16.58 35.34 -23.85
N LEU A 17 15.84 34.50 -24.60
CA LEU A 17 15.69 34.47 -26.08
C LEU A 17 14.71 33.31 -26.43
N THR A 18 13.43 33.56 -26.77
CA THR A 18 12.83 33.71 -28.13
C THR A 18 12.96 32.52 -29.10
N GLY A 19 11.83 31.97 -29.57
CA GLY A 19 11.73 31.10 -30.76
C GLY A 19 10.34 30.43 -30.97
N PRO A 20 9.61 30.65 -32.09
CA PRO A 20 8.16 30.40 -32.21
C PRO A 20 7.73 29.19 -33.07
N ALA A 21 6.44 28.86 -32.93
CA ALA A 21 5.45 28.38 -33.89
C ALA A 21 5.81 27.38 -35.02
N GLY A 22 5.11 26.25 -35.04
CA GLY A 22 4.87 25.43 -36.21
C GLY A 22 3.49 24.75 -36.13
N ALA A 23 2.46 25.45 -36.61
CA ALA A 23 1.14 24.88 -36.86
C ALA A 23 1.13 24.27 -38.27
N GLN A 24 0.72 23.01 -38.41
CA GLN A 24 0.30 22.44 -39.69
C GLN A 24 -0.97 21.61 -39.50
N THR A 25 -2.04 22.10 -40.12
CA THR A 25 -3.37 21.51 -40.22
C THR A 25 -3.46 20.47 -41.36
N ALA A 26 -4.34 19.47 -41.13
CA ALA A 26 -4.80 18.28 -41.88
C ALA A 26 -5.23 18.50 -43.38
N PRO A 27 -5.83 17.54 -44.16
CA PRO A 27 -6.49 16.23 -43.87
C PRO A 27 -6.30 15.14 -44.99
N PRO A 28 -7.28 14.25 -45.35
CA PRO A 28 -7.55 12.91 -44.80
C PRO A 28 -7.46 11.76 -45.84
N ALA A 29 -7.36 10.48 -45.42
CA ALA A 29 -7.78 9.35 -46.26
C ALA A 29 -8.12 8.08 -45.45
N ALA A 30 -9.34 7.58 -45.71
CA ALA A 30 -9.92 6.25 -45.56
C ALA A 30 -9.00 5.12 -45.03
N ALA A 31 -9.34 4.51 -43.89
CA ALA A 31 -10.21 3.33 -43.75
C ALA A 31 -9.48 2.01 -44.03
N ASP A 32 -9.22 1.25 -42.96
CA ASP A 32 -9.45 -0.19 -43.04
C ASP A 32 -9.91 -0.75 -41.70
N VAL A 33 -10.91 -1.61 -41.82
CA VAL A 33 -11.70 -2.19 -40.75
C VAL A 33 -11.00 -3.47 -40.30
N SER A 34 -10.69 -3.60 -39.02
CA SER A 34 -10.53 -4.91 -38.40
C SER A 34 -11.28 -4.94 -37.10
N ALA A 35 -12.53 -5.36 -37.25
CA ALA A 35 -13.34 -5.93 -36.20
C ALA A 35 -12.69 -7.23 -35.72
N ALA A 36 -12.58 -7.37 -34.40
CA ALA A 36 -12.97 -8.53 -33.59
C ALA A 36 -12.05 -8.67 -32.38
N SER A 37 -12.28 -7.76 -31.42
CA SER A 37 -12.05 -8.05 -30.01
C SER A 37 -13.08 -9.08 -29.54
N THR A 38 -12.66 -10.31 -29.26
CA THR A 38 -13.31 -11.15 -28.24
C THR A 38 -12.32 -12.18 -27.72
N MET A 39 -11.47 -11.77 -26.78
CA MET A 39 -10.95 -12.67 -25.75
C MET A 39 -11.33 -12.04 -24.42
N ALA A 40 -12.60 -12.26 -24.06
CA ALA A 40 -13.04 -12.22 -22.69
C ALA A 40 -12.24 -13.29 -21.94
N VAL A 41 -11.19 -12.87 -21.24
CA VAL A 41 -10.57 -13.71 -20.22
C VAL A 41 -11.57 -13.75 -19.08
N SER A 42 -12.40 -14.80 -19.07
CA SER A 42 -13.21 -15.19 -17.94
C SER A 42 -12.30 -15.27 -16.71
N ALA A 43 -12.42 -14.26 -15.84
CA ALA A 43 -11.85 -14.33 -14.51
C ALA A 43 -12.57 -15.45 -13.77
N SER A 44 -11.82 -16.49 -13.42
CA SER A 44 -12.28 -17.65 -12.67
C SER A 44 -13.03 -17.23 -11.40
N THR A 45 -14.32 -17.53 -11.39
CA THR A 45 -15.22 -17.47 -10.23
C THR A 45 -14.96 -18.71 -9.38
N GLU A 46 -13.98 -18.65 -8.47
CA GLU A 46 -13.84 -19.63 -7.39
C GLU A 46 -13.47 -18.92 -6.08
N GLY A 47 -14.47 -18.80 -5.19
CA GLY A 47 -14.28 -18.76 -3.75
C GLY A 47 -13.65 -17.52 -3.10
N ARG A 48 -13.42 -16.43 -3.82
CA ARG A 48 -12.93 -15.17 -3.23
C ARG A 48 -14.09 -14.18 -3.16
N VAL A 49 -14.41 -13.68 -1.96
CA VAL A 49 -15.33 -12.54 -1.72
C VAL A 49 -15.26 -11.58 -2.92
N GLU A 50 -16.37 -11.48 -3.66
CA GLU A 50 -16.51 -10.75 -4.93
C GLU A 50 -15.75 -9.42 -4.83
N SER A 51 -14.58 -9.37 -5.46
CA SER A 51 -13.69 -8.24 -5.26
C SER A 51 -14.25 -7.05 -6.04
N ILE A 52 -14.56 -5.95 -5.35
CA ILE A 52 -15.10 -4.73 -5.96
C ILE A 52 -14.30 -4.35 -7.22
N PRO A 53 -14.95 -4.26 -8.38
CA PRO A 53 -14.32 -3.81 -9.63
C PRO A 53 -13.55 -2.51 -9.44
N ARG A 54 -12.38 -2.40 -10.07
CA ARG A 54 -11.51 -1.22 -9.93
C ARG A 54 -12.22 0.07 -10.32
N ALA A 55 -13.04 0.03 -11.37
CA ALA A 55 -13.82 1.16 -11.85
C ALA A 55 -14.85 1.63 -10.80
N GLU A 56 -15.58 0.70 -10.18
CA GLU A 56 -16.55 1.02 -9.14
C GLU A 56 -15.89 1.62 -7.91
N ARG A 57 -14.75 1.05 -7.49
CA ARG A 57 -13.96 1.61 -6.38
C ARG A 57 -13.44 3.02 -6.69
N ALA A 58 -13.07 3.28 -7.94
CA ALA A 58 -12.59 4.60 -8.36
C ALA A 58 -13.73 5.63 -8.34
N ARG A 59 -14.93 5.27 -8.81
CA ARG A 59 -16.12 6.13 -8.74
C ARG A 59 -16.51 6.41 -7.28
N ALA A 60 -16.57 5.39 -6.44
CA ALA A 60 -16.86 5.55 -5.01
C ALA A 60 -15.87 6.50 -4.29
N ARG A 61 -14.59 6.52 -4.72
CA ARG A 61 -13.60 7.48 -4.20
C ARG A 61 -13.89 8.91 -4.61
N GLN A 62 -14.37 9.13 -5.84
CA GLN A 62 -14.75 10.45 -6.33
C GLN A 62 -15.98 10.95 -5.56
N ASP A 63 -17.01 10.12 -5.42
CA ASP A 63 -18.21 10.45 -4.65
C ASP A 63 -17.87 10.80 -3.19
N CYS A 64 -17.09 9.95 -2.51
CA CYS A 64 -16.71 10.20 -1.13
C CYS A 64 -15.88 11.48 -0.98
N LEU A 65 -15.06 11.83 -1.98
CA LEU A 65 -14.29 13.07 -1.96
C LEU A 65 -15.19 14.29 -2.15
N SER A 66 -16.18 14.23 -3.05
CA SER A 66 -17.14 15.31 -3.22
C SER A 66 -17.97 15.54 -1.96
N ASP A 67 -18.35 14.47 -1.25
CA ASP A 67 -19.14 14.54 -0.03
C ASP A 67 -18.36 15.14 1.16
N ASN A 68 -17.02 15.11 1.09
CA ASN A 68 -16.13 15.51 2.20
C ASN A 68 -15.20 16.68 1.85
N ILE A 69 -15.55 17.48 0.84
CA ILE A 69 -14.69 18.57 0.31
C ILE A 69 -14.33 19.64 1.35
N ALA A 70 -15.14 19.80 2.41
CA ALA A 70 -14.90 20.73 3.49
C ALA A 70 -13.87 20.24 4.52
N LEU A 71 -13.53 18.94 4.53
CA LEU A 71 -12.57 18.35 5.45
C LEU A 71 -11.15 18.40 4.89
N THR A 72 -10.16 18.45 5.78
CA THR A 72 -8.75 18.35 5.41
C THR A 72 -7.98 17.46 6.40
N GLY A 73 -6.71 17.16 6.11
CA GLY A 73 -5.82 16.51 7.07
C GLY A 73 -6.25 15.08 7.47
N GLU A 74 -6.25 14.80 8.78
CA GLU A 74 -6.67 13.50 9.33
C GLU A 74 -8.18 13.29 9.19
N ASP A 75 -8.97 14.34 9.39
CA ASP A 75 -10.44 14.26 9.37
C ASP A 75 -10.94 13.83 8.00
N LEU A 76 -10.39 14.41 6.92
CA LEU A 76 -10.69 13.96 5.56
C LEU A 76 -10.28 12.50 5.36
N ARG A 77 -9.12 12.09 5.86
CA ARG A 77 -8.63 10.70 5.71
C ARG A 77 -9.53 9.72 6.47
N GLN A 78 -10.03 10.09 7.63
CA GLN A 78 -10.96 9.26 8.39
C GLN A 78 -12.33 9.21 7.71
N ALA A 79 -12.90 10.35 7.33
CA ALA A 79 -14.19 10.42 6.64
C ALA A 79 -14.18 9.66 5.31
N MET A 80 -13.09 9.74 4.53
CA MET A 80 -12.90 8.95 3.32
C MET A 80 -12.89 7.44 3.59
N ARG A 81 -12.24 6.99 4.68
CA ARG A 81 -12.22 5.55 5.06
C ARG A 81 -13.63 5.07 5.44
N ASP A 82 -14.34 5.87 6.23
CA ASP A 82 -15.69 5.53 6.68
C ASP A 82 -16.70 5.54 5.53
N CYS A 83 -16.66 6.56 4.66
CA CYS A 83 -17.52 6.64 3.48
C CYS A 83 -17.30 5.45 2.52
N LEU A 84 -16.05 5.11 2.22
CA LEU A 84 -15.76 3.97 1.35
C LEU A 84 -16.19 2.64 1.97
N GLN A 85 -15.99 2.47 3.28
CA GLN A 85 -16.43 1.26 3.97
C GLN A 85 -17.97 1.15 4.02
N ALA A 86 -18.68 2.28 4.13
CA ALA A 86 -20.14 2.35 4.09
C ALA A 86 -20.69 2.01 2.69
N LYS A 87 -20.02 2.44 1.61
CA LYS A 87 -20.39 2.08 0.23
C LYS A 87 -20.19 0.59 -0.07
N PHE A 88 -19.29 -0.09 0.64
CA PHE A 88 -19.01 -1.52 0.46
C PHE A 88 -19.01 -2.28 1.79
N PRO A 89 -20.17 -2.43 2.46
CA PRO A 89 -20.23 -2.98 3.82
C PRO A 89 -19.78 -4.45 3.89
N HIS A 90 -19.97 -5.20 2.81
CA HIS A 90 -19.60 -6.61 2.72
C HIS A 90 -18.12 -6.85 2.43
N VAL A 91 -17.36 -5.81 2.09
CA VAL A 91 -15.94 -5.92 1.76
C VAL A 91 -15.13 -5.07 2.72
N ARG A 92 -14.25 -5.70 3.49
CA ARG A 92 -13.32 -4.99 4.38
C ARG A 92 -12.24 -4.33 3.53
N LEU A 93 -12.29 -3.01 3.37
CA LEU A 93 -11.33 -2.28 2.54
C LEU A 93 -10.06 -1.89 3.31
N TYR A 94 -10.23 -1.64 4.61
CA TYR A 94 -9.19 -1.16 5.49
C TYR A 94 -9.09 -2.04 6.72
N ALA A 95 -7.92 -2.03 7.37
CA ALA A 95 -7.81 -2.62 8.69
C ALA A 95 -8.67 -1.81 9.67
N ARG A 96 -9.53 -2.49 10.44
CA ARG A 96 -10.44 -1.88 11.41
C ARG A 96 -10.59 -2.83 12.59
N ASP A 97 -10.73 -2.27 13.79
CA ASP A 97 -10.96 -3.03 15.03
C ASP A 97 -9.86 -4.07 15.30
N GLY A 98 -8.61 -3.71 14.97
CA GLY A 98 -7.46 -4.59 15.17
C GLY A 98 -7.38 -5.75 14.17
N VAL A 99 -8.22 -5.80 13.14
CA VAL A 99 -8.25 -6.86 12.12
C VAL A 99 -7.92 -6.31 10.73
N THR A 100 -7.05 -7.02 10.02
CA THR A 100 -6.66 -6.73 8.62
C THR A 100 -7.79 -7.04 7.64
N ARG A 101 -7.61 -6.66 6.37
CA ARG A 101 -8.56 -7.02 5.30
C ARG A 101 -8.81 -8.53 5.23
N ASP A 102 -7.77 -9.33 5.41
CA ASP A 102 -7.83 -10.78 5.23
C ASP A 102 -8.35 -11.50 6.50
N GLY A 103 -8.99 -10.79 7.43
CA GLY A 103 -9.54 -11.36 8.67
C GLY A 103 -8.51 -11.69 9.76
N ARG A 104 -7.21 -11.56 9.47
CA ARG A 104 -6.12 -11.78 10.43
C ARG A 104 -5.95 -10.59 11.38
N PRO A 105 -5.48 -10.78 12.62
CA PRO A 105 -5.16 -9.66 13.50
C PRO A 105 -4.07 -8.77 12.90
N THR A 106 -4.18 -7.47 13.10
CA THR A 106 -3.09 -6.52 12.80
C THR A 106 -1.86 -6.84 13.63
N MET A 107 -0.68 -6.36 13.20
CA MET A 107 0.56 -6.55 13.96
C MET A 107 0.43 -6.01 15.39
N ALA A 108 -0.22 -4.85 15.53
CA ALA A 108 -0.46 -4.22 16.82
C ALA A 108 -1.40 -5.07 17.68
N ALA A 109 -2.54 -5.50 17.14
CA ALA A 109 -3.50 -6.34 17.87
C ALA A 109 -2.90 -7.69 18.27
N ALA A 110 -2.17 -8.35 17.37
CA ALA A 110 -1.50 -9.61 17.66
C ALA A 110 -0.44 -9.45 18.77
N ARG A 111 0.37 -8.39 18.72
CA ARG A 111 1.35 -8.10 19.78
C ARG A 111 0.69 -7.77 21.11
N ALA A 112 -0.39 -6.98 21.10
CA ALA A 112 -1.14 -6.66 22.30
C ALA A 112 -1.74 -7.92 22.95
N ALA A 113 -2.39 -8.77 22.15
CA ALA A 113 -2.95 -10.04 22.62
C ALA A 113 -1.86 -10.97 23.17
N CYS A 114 -0.74 -11.13 22.47
CA CYS A 114 0.37 -11.96 22.96
C CYS A 114 1.02 -11.41 24.22
N LYS A 115 1.10 -10.07 24.34
CA LYS A 115 1.60 -9.43 25.56
C LYS A 115 0.67 -9.72 26.73
N GLU A 116 -0.64 -9.58 26.54
CA GLU A 116 -1.64 -9.88 27.56
C GLU A 116 -1.60 -11.35 28.00
N GLU A 117 -1.46 -12.29 27.06
CA GLU A 117 -1.30 -13.71 27.36
C GLU A 117 -0.04 -13.97 28.20
N ALA A 118 1.11 -13.40 27.82
CA ALA A 118 2.35 -13.56 28.56
C ALA A 118 2.32 -12.89 29.94
N ASP A 119 1.65 -11.74 30.07
CA ASP A 119 1.41 -11.04 31.34
C ASP A 119 0.53 -11.87 32.27
N ARG A 120 -0.56 -12.45 31.75
CA ARG A 120 -1.47 -13.32 32.50
C ARG A 120 -0.79 -14.60 33.00
N SER A 121 0.16 -15.12 32.23
CA SER A 121 0.99 -16.26 32.62
C SER A 121 2.15 -15.90 33.55
N GLY A 122 2.34 -14.62 33.90
CA GLY A 122 3.42 -14.18 34.80
C GLY A 122 4.84 -14.41 34.24
N LEU A 123 4.97 -14.57 32.92
CA LEU A 123 6.25 -14.91 32.29
C LEU A 123 7.21 -13.72 32.31
N VAL A 124 8.47 -14.00 32.66
CA VAL A 124 9.56 -13.01 32.72
C VAL A 124 10.79 -13.46 31.92
N GLY A 125 11.71 -12.53 31.65
CA GLY A 125 13.02 -12.84 31.08
C GLY A 125 12.98 -13.56 29.71
N ALA A 126 13.73 -14.66 29.60
CA ALA A 126 13.87 -15.43 28.36
C ALA A 126 12.59 -16.20 28.01
N GLU A 127 11.90 -16.77 28.99
CA GLU A 127 10.66 -17.52 28.81
C GLU A 127 9.57 -16.62 28.24
N ARG A 128 9.45 -15.39 28.75
CA ARG A 128 8.54 -14.38 28.19
C ARG A 128 8.81 -14.11 26.71
N ARG A 129 10.09 -13.94 26.34
CA ARG A 129 10.46 -13.69 24.94
C ARG A 129 10.09 -14.87 24.04
N GLN A 130 10.35 -16.09 24.48
CA GLN A 130 10.00 -17.30 23.73
C GLN A 130 8.47 -17.43 23.57
N ALA A 131 7.71 -17.20 24.64
CA ALA A 131 6.25 -17.23 24.59
C ALA A 131 5.67 -16.15 23.65
N LEU A 132 6.22 -14.94 23.67
CA LEU A 132 5.81 -13.87 22.76
C LEU A 132 6.09 -14.21 21.29
N VAL A 133 7.26 -14.80 20.99
CA VAL A 133 7.61 -15.22 19.63
C VAL A 133 6.70 -16.36 19.16
N ALA A 134 6.47 -17.36 20.01
CA ALA A 134 5.59 -18.48 19.71
C ALA A 134 4.14 -18.02 19.48
N CYS A 135 3.60 -17.22 20.39
CA CYS A 135 2.26 -16.64 20.26
C CYS A 135 2.14 -15.80 18.98
N PHE A 136 3.12 -14.93 18.71
CA PHE A 136 3.07 -14.07 17.55
C PHE A 136 3.16 -14.87 16.24
N GLY A 137 4.02 -15.89 16.19
CA GLY A 137 4.13 -16.82 15.07
C GLY A 137 2.83 -17.60 14.81
N GLY A 138 2.14 -18.02 15.87
CA GLY A 138 0.84 -18.68 15.77
C GLY A 138 -0.28 -17.76 15.27
N LYS A 139 -0.33 -16.50 15.74
CA LYS A 139 -1.35 -15.54 15.29
C LYS A 139 -1.08 -14.97 13.89
N ARG A 140 0.19 -14.91 13.47
CA ARG A 140 0.65 -14.32 12.19
C ARG A 140 1.70 -15.19 11.48
N PRO A 141 1.32 -16.41 11.05
CA PRO A 141 2.25 -17.31 10.35
C PRO A 141 2.74 -16.71 9.02
N ASP A 142 1.93 -15.86 8.39
CA ASP A 142 2.27 -15.14 7.16
C ASP A 142 3.45 -14.17 7.32
N ILE A 143 3.70 -13.69 8.54
CA ILE A 143 4.84 -12.82 8.83
C ILE A 143 6.07 -13.66 9.13
N ALA A 144 5.91 -14.77 9.86
CA ALA A 144 6.99 -15.71 10.13
C ALA A 144 7.56 -16.29 8.82
N GLN A 145 6.69 -16.77 7.93
CA GLN A 145 7.09 -17.29 6.61
C GLN A 145 7.83 -16.24 5.77
N ARG A 146 7.34 -14.99 5.78
CA ARG A 146 8.01 -13.89 5.09
C ARG A 146 9.36 -13.54 5.69
N ALA A 147 9.53 -13.67 7.01
CA ALA A 147 10.80 -13.43 7.67
C ALA A 147 11.83 -14.51 7.27
N GLU A 148 11.42 -15.79 7.25
CA GLU A 148 12.30 -16.89 6.80
C GLU A 148 12.65 -16.75 5.30
N CYS A 149 11.68 -16.50 4.42
CA CYS A 149 11.97 -16.27 3.00
C CYS A 149 13.01 -15.14 2.79
N ARG A 150 12.86 -14.03 3.52
CA ARG A 150 13.81 -12.91 3.45
C ARG A 150 15.19 -13.26 4.01
N LYS A 151 15.27 -14.15 4.99
CA LYS A 151 16.53 -14.65 5.55
C LYS A 151 17.23 -15.54 4.53
N ASP A 152 16.51 -16.44 3.88
CA ASP A 152 17.05 -17.33 2.84
C ASP A 152 17.56 -16.52 1.63
N VAL A 153 16.78 -15.54 1.16
CA VAL A 153 17.19 -14.62 0.08
C VAL A 153 18.48 -13.87 0.42
N ARG A 154 18.67 -13.45 1.68
CA ARG A 154 19.90 -12.77 2.11
C ARG A 154 21.10 -13.72 2.14
N GLN A 155 20.89 -15.01 2.39
CA GLN A 155 21.95 -16.01 2.39
C GLN A 155 22.42 -16.38 0.97
N GLN A 156 21.63 -16.09 -0.05
CA GLN A 156 21.96 -16.36 -1.46
C GLN A 156 23.01 -15.40 -2.05
N GLY A 157 23.46 -14.37 -1.31
CA GLY A 157 24.48 -13.43 -1.79
C GLY A 157 24.03 -12.50 -2.91
N LEU A 158 22.71 -12.39 -3.16
CA LEU A 158 22.15 -11.49 -4.15
C LEU A 158 22.38 -10.02 -3.77
N THR A 159 22.64 -9.17 -4.75
CA THR A 159 22.85 -7.72 -4.56
C THR A 159 22.02 -6.89 -5.53
N GLY A 160 21.89 -5.59 -5.24
CA GLY A 160 21.23 -4.62 -6.11
C GLY A 160 19.79 -5.02 -6.46
N GLU A 161 19.48 -4.94 -7.75
CA GLU A 161 18.13 -5.17 -8.27
C GLU A 161 17.64 -6.61 -8.08
N LEU A 162 18.52 -7.59 -8.18
CA LEU A 162 18.18 -9.01 -7.98
C LEU A 162 17.75 -9.28 -6.54
N LEU A 163 18.44 -8.67 -5.55
CA LEU A 163 18.03 -8.75 -4.15
C LEU A 163 16.65 -8.12 -3.94
N ARG A 164 16.39 -6.97 -4.57
CA ARG A 164 15.12 -6.26 -4.48
C ARG A 164 13.97 -7.12 -5.01
N GLN A 165 14.15 -7.72 -6.18
CA GLN A 165 13.17 -8.60 -6.81
C GLN A 165 12.90 -9.86 -5.98
N ALA A 166 13.95 -10.50 -5.44
CA ALA A 166 13.81 -11.67 -4.58
C ALA A 166 13.06 -11.35 -3.28
N LEU A 167 13.35 -10.21 -2.63
CA LEU A 167 12.64 -9.78 -1.43
C LEU A 167 11.17 -9.39 -1.71
N GLU A 168 10.88 -8.86 -2.89
CA GLU A 168 9.50 -8.60 -3.33
C GLU A 168 8.71 -9.88 -3.57
N ALA A 169 9.34 -10.91 -4.15
CA ALA A 169 8.72 -12.22 -4.37
C ALA A 169 8.24 -12.83 -3.05
N CYS A 170 9.09 -12.81 -2.00
CA CYS A 170 8.70 -13.21 -0.65
C CYS A 170 7.45 -12.47 -0.14
N GLY A 171 7.25 -11.21 -0.53
CA GLY A 171 6.11 -10.41 -0.13
C GLY A 171 4.78 -10.86 -0.74
N ARG A 172 4.81 -11.44 -1.95
CA ARG A 172 3.64 -11.87 -2.72
C ARG A 172 3.13 -13.25 -2.27
N GLU A 173 4.04 -14.17 -1.96
CA GLU A 173 3.70 -15.51 -1.44
C GLU A 173 2.97 -15.44 -0.10
N GLY A 174 3.35 -14.51 0.80
CA GLY A 174 2.62 -14.33 2.07
C GLY A 174 1.25 -13.63 1.96
N ARG A 175 0.74 -13.38 0.75
CA ARG A 175 -0.56 -12.73 0.48
C ARG A 175 -1.60 -13.69 -0.13
N SER A 176 -1.19 -14.86 -0.64
CA SER A 176 -2.12 -15.95 -0.99
C SER A 176 -2.71 -16.59 0.25
#